data_AF-A0A6B2XX59-F1
#
_entry.id   AF-A0A6B2XX59-F1
#
_cell.length_a   1.000
_cell.length_b   1.000
_cell.length_c   1.000
_cell.angle_alpha   90.00
_cell.angle_beta   90.00
_cell.angle_gamma   90.00
#
_symmetry.space_group_name_H-M   'P 1'
#
loop_
_entity.id
_entity.type
_entity.pdbx_description
1 polymer ?
#
loop_
_entity_poly.entity_id
_entity_poly.type
_entity_poly.pdbx_seq_one_letter_code
_entity_poly.pdbx_strand_id
1 'polypeptide(L)'
;GVPVTGIEISRHMVARLREKADETTLPVVIGDMATARVPGEHTLVYLVYNTIANLPTQDAQVECFRNAARHLAPGGRFVVELWVPEPRALPPGRTATVWHDEPGYLGVDTYDVLHQRVVSHHVRFDDDGRAEVHRTPHRYVWPAELDL
;
A
#
# COMPACT_ATOMS: atom_id res chain seq x y z
N GLY A 1 20.88 -15.46 -3.30
CA GLY A 1 19.62 -14.93 -2.74
C GLY A 1 18.45 -15.32 -3.64
N VAL A 2 17.24 -14.87 -3.32
CA VAL A 2 16.08 -15.00 -4.22
C VAL A 2 16.08 -13.80 -5.18
N PRO A 3 16.04 -13.98 -6.51
CA PRO A 3 15.93 -12.87 -7.45
C PRO A 3 14.60 -12.14 -7.27
N VAL A 4 14.64 -10.81 -7.25
CA VAL A 4 13.44 -9.96 -7.11
C VAL A 4 13.49 -8.87 -8.18
N THR A 5 12.35 -8.51 -8.73
CA THR A 5 12.16 -7.33 -9.58
C THR A 5 10.99 -6.53 -9.05
N GLY A 6 11.13 -5.21 -9.01
CA GLY A 6 10.11 -4.29 -8.50
C GLY A 6 9.30 -3.61 -9.60
N ILE A 7 8.09 -3.19 -9.26
CA ILE A 7 7.34 -2.17 -9.98
C ILE A 7 7.16 -1.00 -9.00
N GLU A 8 7.54 0.20 -9.40
CA GLU A 8 7.38 1.41 -8.57
C GLU A 8 7.03 2.61 -9.44
N ILE A 9 6.01 3.38 -9.06
CA ILE A 9 5.58 4.55 -9.82
C ILE A 9 6.44 5.79 -9.48
N SER A 10 6.95 5.85 -8.25
CA SER A 10 7.73 6.96 -7.72
C SER A 10 9.19 6.86 -8.10
N ARG A 11 9.61 7.69 -9.07
CA ARG A 11 11.03 7.86 -9.43
C ARG A 11 11.89 8.30 -8.23
N HIS A 12 11.30 9.04 -7.28
CA HIS A 12 12.01 9.45 -6.07
C HIS A 12 12.30 8.25 -5.16
N MET A 13 11.33 7.34 -4.97
CA MET A 13 11.58 6.11 -4.20
C MET A 13 12.60 5.20 -4.86
N VAL A 14 12.59 5.10 -6.20
CA VAL A 14 13.64 4.37 -6.93
C VAL A 14 15.01 5.02 -6.76
N ALA A 15 15.10 6.36 -6.78
CA ALA A 15 16.36 7.05 -6.49
C ALA A 15 16.89 6.70 -5.07
N ARG A 16 16.01 6.69 -4.06
CA ARG A 16 16.36 6.25 -2.70
C ARG A 16 16.74 4.77 -2.62
N LEU A 17 16.09 3.92 -3.42
CA LEU A 17 16.46 2.51 -3.51
C LEU A 17 17.88 2.34 -4.06
N ARG A 18 18.28 3.16 -5.04
CA ARG A 18 19.60 3.10 -5.68
C ARG A 18 20.74 3.55 -4.76
N GLU A 19 20.44 4.23 -3.66
CA GLU A 19 21.40 4.45 -2.55
C GLU A 19 21.75 3.14 -1.81
N LYS A 20 20.91 2.11 -1.92
CA LYS A 20 21.01 0.84 -1.17
C LYS A 20 21.31 -0.39 -2.04
N ALA A 21 20.79 -0.43 -3.27
CA ALA A 21 20.95 -1.55 -4.20
C ALA A 21 20.99 -1.08 -5.66
N ASP A 22 21.93 -1.61 -6.44
CA ASP A 22 22.06 -1.31 -7.86
C ASP A 22 20.97 -1.98 -8.73
N GLU A 23 20.87 -1.54 -9.98
CA GLU A 23 19.89 -2.03 -10.97
C GLU A 23 20.10 -3.52 -11.29
N THR A 24 21.35 -3.98 -11.26
CA THR A 24 21.66 -5.39 -11.55
C THR A 24 21.19 -6.33 -10.43
N THR A 25 21.21 -5.86 -9.19
CA THR A 25 20.81 -6.62 -8.01
C THR A 25 19.30 -6.61 -7.82
N LEU A 26 18.67 -5.46 -8.05
CA LEU A 26 17.22 -5.29 -7.93
C LEU A 26 16.71 -4.41 -9.09
N PRO A 27 16.36 -5.04 -10.23
CA PRO A 27 15.74 -4.34 -11.34
C PRO A 27 14.40 -3.73 -10.92
N VAL A 28 14.07 -2.55 -11.44
CA VAL A 28 12.77 -1.91 -11.17
C VAL A 28 12.17 -1.33 -12.45
N VAL A 29 10.93 -1.74 -12.75
CA VAL A 29 10.12 -1.12 -13.80
C VAL A 29 9.39 0.09 -13.22
N ILE A 30 9.58 1.26 -13.83
CA ILE A 30 8.81 2.45 -13.46
C ILE A 30 7.40 2.34 -14.04
N GLY A 31 6.39 2.23 -13.18
CA GLY A 31 5.00 2.13 -13.61
C GLY A 31 4.00 1.85 -12.50
N ASP A 32 2.72 1.85 -12.88
CA ASP A 32 1.60 1.54 -11.99
C ASP A 32 1.49 0.02 -11.80
N MET A 33 1.44 -0.46 -10.56
CA MET A 33 1.33 -1.89 -10.24
C MET A 33 0.07 -2.57 -10.80
N ALA A 34 -0.99 -1.80 -11.10
CA ALA A 34 -2.18 -2.34 -11.72
C ALA A 34 -1.98 -2.71 -13.20
N THR A 35 -1.00 -2.12 -13.89
CA THR A 35 -0.90 -2.26 -15.37
C THR A 35 0.50 -2.53 -15.90
N ALA A 36 1.55 -2.09 -15.21
CA ALA A 36 2.92 -2.28 -15.63
C ALA A 36 3.28 -3.76 -15.64
N ARG A 37 4.13 -4.15 -16.60
CA ARG A 37 4.58 -5.53 -16.77
C ARG A 37 6.09 -5.62 -16.61
N VAL A 38 6.51 -6.63 -15.85
CA VAL A 38 7.91 -7.08 -15.77
C VAL A 38 8.10 -8.27 -16.70
N PRO A 39 9.18 -8.34 -17.49
CA PRO A 39 9.48 -9.51 -18.31
C PRO A 39 9.64 -10.80 -17.48
N GLY A 40 9.20 -11.94 -18.03
CA GLY A 40 9.36 -13.26 -17.42
C GLY A 40 8.16 -13.70 -16.56
N GLU A 41 8.28 -14.91 -16.03
CA GLU A 41 7.28 -15.53 -15.15
C GLU A 41 7.82 -15.63 -13.72
N HIS A 42 6.92 -15.49 -12.74
CA HIS A 42 7.24 -15.45 -11.33
C HIS A 42 6.48 -16.54 -10.58
N THR A 43 7.11 -17.15 -9.58
CA THR A 43 6.43 -18.10 -8.67
C THR A 43 5.72 -17.37 -7.52
N LEU A 44 6.11 -16.12 -7.26
CA LEU A 44 5.55 -15.27 -6.22
C LEU A 44 5.44 -13.84 -6.74
N VAL A 45 4.24 -13.26 -6.59
CA VAL A 45 4.02 -11.81 -6.65
C VAL A 45 3.55 -11.41 -5.26
N TYR A 46 4.02 -10.27 -4.76
CA TYR A 46 3.58 -9.81 -3.45
C TYR A 46 3.45 -8.30 -3.37
N LEU A 47 2.48 -7.87 -2.56
CA LEU A 47 2.28 -6.49 -2.12
C LEU A 47 2.30 -6.50 -0.60
N VAL A 48 3.29 -5.84 -0.02
CA VAL A 48 3.48 -5.79 1.45
C VAL A 48 3.18 -4.41 1.98
N TYR A 49 3.02 -4.30 3.30
CA TYR A 49 2.84 -3.02 3.98
C TYR A 49 1.75 -2.14 3.33
N ASN A 50 0.58 -2.74 3.13
CA ASN A 50 -0.64 -2.06 2.70
C ASN A 50 -0.65 -1.56 1.24
N THR A 51 0.29 -2.00 0.41
CA THR A 51 0.51 -1.39 -0.90
C THR A 51 -0.76 -1.36 -1.78
N ILE A 52 -1.58 -2.41 -1.75
CA ILE A 52 -2.82 -2.48 -2.55
C ILE A 52 -3.83 -1.36 -2.22
N ALA A 53 -3.80 -0.81 -1.00
CA ALA A 53 -4.70 0.24 -0.57
C ALA A 53 -4.40 1.60 -1.21
N ASN A 54 -3.20 1.78 -1.79
CA ASN A 54 -2.83 2.98 -2.56
C ASN A 54 -3.60 3.08 -3.90
N LEU A 55 -4.25 2.00 -4.35
CA LEU A 55 -5.17 2.05 -5.50
C LEU A 55 -6.53 2.58 -5.04
N PRO A 56 -6.96 3.76 -5.52
CA PRO A 56 -8.06 4.49 -4.90
C PRO A 56 -9.46 3.97 -5.29
N THR A 57 -9.53 2.93 -6.12
CA THR A 57 -10.78 2.35 -6.60
C THR A 57 -10.74 0.82 -6.55
N GLN A 58 -11.91 0.21 -6.39
CA GLN A 58 -12.05 -1.24 -6.44
C GLN A 58 -11.60 -1.79 -7.80
N ASP A 59 -11.98 -1.15 -8.90
CA ASP A 59 -11.59 -1.57 -10.26
C ASP A 59 -10.07 -1.60 -10.44
N ALA A 60 -9.35 -0.62 -9.90
CA ALA A 60 -7.90 -0.60 -9.96
C ALA A 60 -7.29 -1.73 -9.12
N GLN A 61 -7.85 -2.02 -7.94
CA GLN A 61 -7.43 -3.14 -7.09
C GLN A 61 -7.67 -4.49 -7.80
N VAL A 62 -8.83 -4.68 -8.42
CA VAL A 62 -9.14 -5.87 -9.23
C VAL A 62 -8.19 -5.99 -10.42
N GLU A 63 -7.89 -4.89 -11.11
CA GLU A 63 -6.92 -4.91 -12.22
C GLU A 63 -5.51 -5.25 -11.74
N CYS A 64 -5.12 -4.83 -10.53
CA CYS A 64 -3.87 -5.26 -9.92
C CYS A 64 -3.83 -6.77 -9.64
N PHE A 65 -4.92 -7.37 -9.17
CA PHE A 65 -5.02 -8.84 -9.06
C PHE A 65 -4.87 -9.54 -10.40
N ARG A 66 -5.55 -9.04 -11.44
CA ARG A 66 -5.40 -9.57 -12.82
C ARG A 66 -3.96 -9.41 -13.30
N ASN A 67 -3.34 -8.28 -13.00
CA ASN A 67 -1.95 -8.03 -13.37
C ASN A 67 -0.99 -8.96 -12.65
N ALA A 68 -1.16 -9.18 -11.35
CA ALA A 68 -0.40 -10.16 -10.58
C ALA A 68 -0.55 -11.56 -11.20
N ALA A 69 -1.78 -11.99 -11.51
CA ALA A 69 -2.04 -13.27 -12.17
C ALA A 69 -1.30 -13.41 -13.51
N ARG A 70 -1.22 -12.33 -14.32
CA ARG A 70 -0.47 -12.32 -15.58
C ARG A 70 1.04 -12.47 -15.42
N HIS A 71 1.60 -12.22 -14.24
CA HIS A 71 3.01 -12.43 -13.94
C HIS A 71 3.31 -13.82 -13.37
N LEU A 72 2.29 -14.55 -12.92
CA LEU A 72 2.48 -15.82 -12.22
C LEU A 72 2.59 -17.00 -13.19
N ALA A 73 3.62 -17.82 -12.98
CA ALA A 73 3.69 -19.15 -13.57
C ALA A 73 2.58 -20.07 -12.99
N PRO A 74 2.22 -21.18 -13.67
CA PRO A 74 1.33 -22.19 -13.10
C PRO A 74 1.77 -22.64 -11.69
N GLY A 75 0.86 -22.60 -10.73
CA GLY A 75 1.14 -22.92 -9.32
C GLY A 75 1.73 -21.78 -8.49
N GLY A 76 1.96 -20.60 -9.10
CA GLY A 76 2.41 -19.41 -8.40
C GLY A 76 1.42 -18.88 -7.35
N ARG A 77 1.91 -17.94 -6.53
CA ARG A 77 1.15 -17.32 -5.44
C ARG A 77 1.15 -15.80 -5.53
N PHE A 78 0.01 -15.20 -5.26
CA PHE A 78 -0.09 -13.77 -4.99
C PHE A 78 -0.31 -13.56 -3.50
N VAL A 79 0.55 -12.76 -2.85
CA VAL A 79 0.48 -12.47 -1.42
C VAL A 79 0.21 -10.99 -1.20
N VAL A 80 -0.77 -10.69 -0.36
CA VAL A 80 -1.11 -9.33 0.05
C VAL A 80 -1.04 -9.25 1.57
N GLU A 81 -0.20 -8.34 2.07
CA GLU A 81 -0.20 -7.92 3.47
C GLU A 81 -0.96 -6.59 3.58
N LEU A 82 -2.04 -6.59 4.35
CA LEU A 82 -2.92 -5.45 4.53
C LEU A 82 -3.50 -5.45 5.94
N TRP A 83 -3.66 -4.27 6.53
CA TRP A 83 -4.41 -4.12 7.78
C TRP A 83 -5.88 -4.51 7.61
N VAL A 84 -6.51 -5.00 8.67
CA VAL A 84 -7.96 -5.25 8.65
C VAL A 84 -8.68 -4.00 9.15
N PRO A 85 -9.64 -3.43 8.39
CA PRO A 85 -10.38 -2.25 8.82
C PRO A 85 -11.21 -2.54 10.07
N GLU A 86 -11.17 -1.63 11.05
CA GLU A 86 -11.94 -1.74 12.30
C GLU A 86 -12.99 -0.62 12.43
N PRO A 87 -13.95 -0.45 11.50
CA PRO A 87 -14.90 0.65 11.57
C PRO A 87 -15.84 0.57 12.78
N ARG A 88 -15.89 -0.56 13.50
CA ARG A 88 -16.58 -0.64 14.80
C ARG A 88 -15.92 0.23 15.88
N ALA A 89 -14.65 0.59 15.71
CA ALA A 89 -13.96 1.53 16.57
C ALA A 89 -14.40 2.98 16.33
N LEU A 90 -15.17 3.28 15.27
CA LEU A 90 -15.77 4.60 15.06
C LEU A 90 -17.06 4.73 15.90
N PRO A 91 -17.09 5.60 16.93
CA PRO A 91 -18.33 5.87 17.64
C PRO A 91 -19.39 6.47 16.70
N PRO A 92 -20.69 6.25 16.96
CA PRO A 92 -21.75 6.88 16.18
C PRO A 92 -21.55 8.40 16.04
N GLY A 93 -21.63 8.91 14.81
CA GLY A 93 -21.43 10.33 14.50
C GLY A 93 -19.98 10.80 14.47
N ARG A 94 -18.99 9.91 14.63
CA ARG A 94 -17.56 10.21 14.45
C ARG A 94 -17.06 9.68 13.12
N THR A 95 -16.13 10.42 12.52
CA THR A 95 -15.49 10.07 11.26
C THR A 95 -14.00 9.79 11.41
N ALA A 96 -13.46 9.84 12.64
CA ALA A 96 -12.04 9.71 12.88
C ALA A 96 -11.71 8.81 14.08
N THR A 97 -10.59 8.09 14.00
CA THR A 97 -10.01 7.29 15.08
C THR A 97 -8.51 7.58 15.21
N VAL A 98 -7.98 7.48 16.43
CA VAL A 98 -6.54 7.38 16.65
C VAL A 98 -6.16 5.90 16.51
N TRP A 99 -5.22 5.59 15.62
CA TRP A 99 -4.73 4.22 15.41
C TRP A 99 -3.32 4.00 15.97
N HIS A 100 -2.59 5.07 16.28
CA HIS A 100 -1.28 4.99 16.92
C HIS A 100 -1.02 6.24 17.77
N ASP A 101 -0.44 6.03 18.94
CA ASP A 101 -0.08 7.08 19.90
C ASP A 101 1.26 6.73 20.52
N GLU A 102 2.27 7.56 20.25
CA GLU A 102 3.59 7.47 20.88
C GLU A 102 4.16 8.89 21.08
N PRO A 103 5.14 9.08 21.99
CA PRO A 103 5.76 10.38 22.19
C PRO A 103 6.28 10.98 20.87
N GLY A 104 5.78 12.17 20.52
CA GLY A 104 6.17 12.89 19.30
C GLY A 104 5.45 12.46 18.02
N TYR A 105 4.55 11.47 18.06
CA TYR A 105 3.85 10.99 16.87
C TYR A 105 2.41 10.50 17.15
N LEU A 106 1.47 10.98 16.35
CA LEU A 106 0.06 10.57 16.39
C LEU A 106 -0.39 10.12 14.99
N GLY A 107 -0.98 8.92 14.93
CA GLY A 107 -1.66 8.39 13.76
C GLY A 107 -3.17 8.58 13.90
N VAL A 108 -3.78 9.36 13.00
CA VAL A 108 -5.23 9.58 12.97
C VAL A 108 -5.80 9.20 11.61
N ASP A 109 -6.76 8.28 11.60
CA ASP A 109 -7.48 7.92 10.40
C ASP A 109 -8.82 8.63 10.34
N THR A 110 -9.18 9.10 9.15
CA THR A 110 -10.53 9.60 8.87
C THR A 110 -11.20 8.74 7.81
N TYR A 111 -12.45 8.38 8.02
CA TYR A 111 -13.15 7.35 7.24
C TYR A 111 -14.33 7.94 6.47
N ASP A 112 -14.43 7.51 5.21
CA ASP A 112 -15.67 7.48 4.44
C ASP A 112 -16.06 6.02 4.29
N VAL A 113 -16.93 5.56 5.20
CA VAL A 113 -17.34 4.15 5.28
C VAL A 113 -18.20 3.72 4.11
N LEU A 114 -18.86 4.66 3.42
CA LEU A 114 -19.71 4.37 2.27
C LEU A 114 -18.87 4.02 1.03
N HIS A 115 -17.78 4.77 0.81
CA HIS A 115 -16.89 4.56 -0.34
C HIS A 115 -15.63 3.75 0.00
N GLN A 116 -15.54 3.24 1.23
CA GLN A 116 -14.39 2.50 1.77
C GLN A 116 -13.05 3.25 1.66
N ARG A 117 -13.08 4.55 1.94
CA ARG A 117 -11.87 5.38 1.92
C ARG A 117 -11.40 5.68 3.32
N VAL A 118 -10.09 5.71 3.47
CA VAL A 118 -9.44 6.23 4.66
C VAL A 118 -8.39 7.26 4.24
N VAL A 119 -8.29 8.36 4.98
CA VAL A 119 -7.12 9.24 4.90
C VAL A 119 -6.39 9.11 6.22
N SER A 120 -5.20 8.54 6.17
CA SER A 120 -4.30 8.45 7.32
C SER A 120 -3.53 9.75 7.45
N HIS A 121 -3.63 10.36 8.62
CA HIS A 121 -2.93 11.56 9.04
C HIS A 121 -1.79 11.15 9.97
N HIS A 122 -0.57 11.40 9.52
CA HIS A 122 0.65 11.17 10.27
C HIS A 122 1.10 12.53 10.83
N VAL A 123 0.86 12.75 12.11
CA VAL A 123 1.21 14.01 12.80
C VAL A 123 2.48 13.76 13.60
N ARG A 124 3.57 14.44 13.24
CA ARG A 124 4.82 14.44 14.01
C ARG A 124 5.00 15.76 14.72
N PHE A 125 5.44 15.71 15.96
CA PHE A 125 5.75 16.89 16.76
C PHE A 125 7.25 17.03 16.91
N ASP A 126 7.78 18.24 16.73
CA ASP A 126 9.16 18.57 17.10
C ASP A 126 9.29 18.86 18.60
N ASP A 127 10.52 19.11 19.06
CA ASP A 127 10.83 19.37 20.48
C ASP A 127 10.16 20.66 21.02
N ASP A 128 9.80 21.59 20.13
CA ASP A 128 9.07 22.83 20.46
C ASP A 128 7.53 22.64 20.42
N GLY A 129 7.07 21.43 20.12
CA GLY A 129 5.65 21.06 20.02
C GLY A 129 4.96 21.48 18.72
N ARG A 130 5.70 21.89 17.69
CA ARG A 130 5.12 22.19 16.37
C ARG A 130 4.80 20.91 15.63
N ALA A 131 3.64 20.90 14.98
CA ALA A 131 3.16 19.74 14.25
C ALA A 131 3.48 19.82 12.75
N GLU A 132 4.07 18.75 12.21
CA GLU A 132 4.14 18.45 10.79
C GLU A 132 3.13 17.36 10.44
N VAL A 133 2.29 17.59 9.42
CA VAL A 133 1.20 16.67 9.06
C VAL A 133 1.37 16.14 7.65
N HIS A 134 1.54 14.83 7.54
CA HIS A 134 1.52 14.12 6.27
C HIS A 134 0.21 13.34 6.12
N ARG A 135 -0.31 13.26 4.90
CA ARG A 135 -1.58 12.57 4.62
C ARG A 135 -1.39 11.54 3.52
N THR A 136 -1.93 10.35 3.73
CA THR A 136 -1.94 9.30 2.72
C THR A 136 -3.39 8.83 2.50
N PRO A 137 -3.97 9.05 1.31
CA PRO A 137 -5.29 8.56 0.97
C PRO A 137 -5.23 7.09 0.54
N HIS A 138 -6.18 6.29 1.00
CA HIS A 138 -6.28 4.87 0.69
C HIS A 138 -7.72 4.44 0.45
N ARG A 139 -7.90 3.37 -0.33
CA ARG A 139 -9.14 2.57 -0.30
C ARG A 139 -8.88 1.29 0.48
N TYR A 140 -9.55 1.13 1.61
CA TYR A 140 -9.43 -0.10 2.38
C TYR A 140 -10.30 -1.21 1.79
N VAL A 141 -9.89 -2.45 2.01
CA VAL A 141 -10.51 -3.64 1.42
C VAL A 141 -10.93 -4.60 2.53
N TRP A 142 -12.15 -5.14 2.44
CA TRP A 142 -12.57 -6.21 3.32
C TRP A 142 -11.89 -7.53 2.93
N PRO A 143 -11.58 -8.44 3.87
CA PRO A 143 -11.00 -9.73 3.52
C PRO A 143 -11.82 -10.51 2.47
N ALA A 144 -13.15 -10.41 2.52
CA ALA A 144 -14.04 -11.04 1.54
C ALA A 144 -13.98 -10.42 0.13
N GLU A 145 -13.55 -9.17 -0.02
CA GLU A 145 -13.35 -8.55 -1.34
C GLU A 145 -12.05 -9.02 -2.03
N LEU A 146 -11.13 -9.65 -1.28
CA LEU A 146 -9.88 -10.18 -1.83
C LEU A 146 -10.03 -11.62 -2.35
N ASP A 147 -11.19 -12.24 -2.18
CA ASP A 147 -11.54 -13.56 -2.71
C ASP A 147 -12.15 -13.41 -4.12
N LEU A 148 -11.27 -13.20 -5.11
CA LEU A 148 -11.59 -12.97 -6.52
C LEU A 148 -11.54 -14.23 -7.39
#